data_AF-A0A1Y0BNE4-F1
#
_entry.id   AF-A0A1Y0BNE4-F1
#
_cell.length_a   1.000
_cell.length_b   1.000
_cell.length_c   1.000
_cell.angle_alpha   90.00
_cell.angle_beta   90.00
_cell.angle_gamma   90.00
#
_symmetry.space_group_name_H-M   'P 1'
#
loop_
_entity.id
_entity.type
_entity.pdbx_description
1 polymer ?
#
loop_
_entity_poly.entity_id
_entity_poly.type
_entity_poly.pdbx_seq_one_letter_code
_entity_poly.pdbx_strand_id
1 'polypeptide(L)'
;MVAWAATFSLAPEASYFCISTENDRRGLPLALMYDDCRGRIDDRVSFVTKVWVGTYQPYRTRHFIQRLSCEAAGNNRYRVTSGFTIMMSAEGGTTAVLTSGEYRDLIEIQGDHAVFCERRAVYDADVLPRYIVFPF
;
A
#
# COMPACT_ATOMS: atom_id res chain seq x y z
N MET A 1 -4.55 11.50 -1.23
CA MET A 1 -4.51 10.59 -2.39
C MET A 1 -3.59 11.05 -3.50
N VAL A 2 -3.66 12.31 -3.99
CA VAL A 2 -2.69 12.80 -4.99
C VAL A 2 -1.24 12.67 -4.51
N ALA A 3 -0.95 13.10 -3.27
CA ALA A 3 0.37 12.94 -2.67
C ALA A 3 0.80 11.46 -2.49
N TRP A 4 -0.16 10.53 -2.41
CA TRP A 4 0.14 9.09 -2.36
C TRP A 4 0.56 8.58 -3.73
N ALA A 5 -0.18 8.90 -4.80
CA ALA A 5 0.22 8.51 -6.16
C ALA A 5 1.55 9.15 -6.58
N ALA A 6 1.85 10.35 -6.08
CA ALA A 6 3.10 11.05 -6.34
C ALA A 6 4.35 10.36 -5.74
N THR A 7 4.20 9.41 -4.81
CA THR A 7 5.35 8.63 -4.32
C THR A 7 5.75 7.49 -5.26
N PHE A 8 4.98 7.22 -6.31
CA PHE A 8 5.27 6.18 -7.30
C PHE A 8 5.95 6.74 -8.54
N SER A 9 6.77 5.91 -9.18
CA SER A 9 7.40 6.22 -10.47
C SER A 9 6.34 6.56 -11.53
N LEU A 10 6.70 7.44 -12.47
CA LEU A 10 5.87 7.76 -13.64
C LEU A 10 5.99 6.69 -14.75
N ALA A 11 6.88 5.72 -14.59
CA ALA A 11 7.06 4.66 -15.56
C ALA A 11 5.80 3.77 -15.66
N PRO A 12 5.40 3.30 -16.86
CA PRO A 12 4.15 2.56 -17.07
C PRO A 12 3.99 1.32 -16.18
N GLU A 13 5.10 0.66 -15.86
CA GLU A 13 5.20 -0.55 -15.04
C GLU A 13 5.12 -0.30 -13.52
N ALA A 14 5.00 0.96 -13.09
CA ALA A 14 4.85 1.27 -11.67
C ALA A 14 3.63 0.55 -11.09
N SER A 15 3.80 -0.15 -9.97
CA SER A 15 2.74 -1.02 -9.46
C SER A 15 2.55 -0.94 -7.94
N TYR A 16 1.31 -1.16 -7.52
CA TYR A 16 0.90 -1.26 -6.14
C TYR A 16 -0.04 -2.45 -5.92
N PHE A 17 0.31 -3.30 -4.96
CA PHE A 17 -0.47 -4.46 -4.58
C PHE A 17 -0.79 -4.43 -3.08
N CYS A 18 -2.01 -4.79 -2.71
CA CYS A 18 -2.41 -5.08 -1.34
C CYS A 18 -3.05 -6.47 -1.29
N ILE A 19 -2.30 -7.44 -0.79
CA ILE A 19 -2.61 -8.87 -0.90
C ILE A 19 -2.45 -9.57 0.46
N SER A 20 -3.31 -10.54 0.77
CA SER A 20 -3.17 -11.31 2.01
C SER A 20 -1.92 -12.22 1.93
N THR A 21 -1.30 -12.46 3.08
CA THR A 21 -0.19 -13.41 3.21
C THR A 21 -0.58 -14.80 2.73
N GLU A 22 -1.84 -15.22 2.92
CA GLU A 22 -2.36 -16.49 2.39
C GLU A 22 -2.31 -16.55 0.85
N ASN A 23 -2.88 -15.55 0.18
CA ASN A 23 -2.94 -15.51 -1.28
C ASN A 23 -1.55 -15.35 -1.88
N ASP A 24 -0.69 -14.53 -1.26
CA ASP A 24 0.70 -14.35 -1.66
C ASP A 24 1.48 -15.67 -1.61
N ARG A 25 1.43 -16.39 -0.48
CA ARG A 25 2.13 -17.68 -0.31
C ARG A 25 1.65 -18.74 -1.30
N ARG A 26 0.39 -18.68 -1.71
CA ARG A 26 -0.23 -19.61 -2.66
C ARG A 26 -0.05 -19.18 -4.12
N GLY A 27 0.54 -18.02 -4.39
CA GLY A 27 0.69 -17.48 -5.75
C GLY A 27 -0.64 -17.14 -6.42
N LEU A 28 -1.69 -16.85 -5.63
CA LEU A 28 -3.01 -16.51 -6.15
C LEU A 28 -3.06 -15.01 -6.49
N PRO A 29 -3.49 -14.62 -7.71
CA PRO A 29 -3.61 -13.20 -8.10
C PRO A 29 -4.88 -12.54 -7.52
N LEU A 30 -5.24 -12.90 -6.29
CA LEU A 30 -6.41 -12.37 -5.59
C LEU A 30 -5.95 -11.38 -4.52
N ALA A 31 -6.13 -10.09 -4.79
CA ALA A 31 -5.69 -9.00 -3.93
C ALA A 31 -6.85 -8.04 -3.64
N LEU A 32 -6.79 -7.33 -2.51
CA LEU A 32 -7.70 -6.22 -2.21
C LEU A 32 -7.47 -5.05 -3.16
N MET A 33 -6.22 -4.83 -3.56
CA MET A 33 -5.81 -3.81 -4.51
C MET A 33 -4.78 -4.43 -5.47
N TYR A 34 -5.02 -4.32 -6.77
CA TYR A 34 -4.19 -4.91 -7.83
C TYR A 34 -3.94 -3.88 -8.94
N ASP A 35 -3.11 -2.88 -8.62
CA ASP A 35 -2.75 -1.82 -9.54
C ASP A 35 -1.40 -2.18 -10.20
N ASP A 36 -1.47 -2.97 -11.26
CA ASP A 36 -0.30 -3.53 -11.97
C ASP A 36 0.33 -2.55 -12.98
N CYS A 37 -0.14 -1.29 -13.03
CA CYS A 37 0.42 -0.25 -13.87
C CYS A 37 0.14 1.15 -13.32
N ARG A 38 0.90 2.13 -13.81
CA ARG A 38 0.78 3.54 -13.39
C ARG A 38 -0.63 4.09 -13.55
N GLY A 39 -1.30 3.76 -14.66
CA GLY A 39 -2.67 4.21 -14.93
C GLY A 39 -3.66 3.77 -13.85
N ARG A 40 -3.52 2.54 -13.33
CA ARG A 40 -4.40 2.04 -12.25
C ARG A 40 -4.12 2.70 -10.90
N ILE A 41 -2.87 3.06 -10.62
CA ILE A 41 -2.50 3.86 -9.44
C ILE A 41 -3.19 5.23 -9.50
N ASP A 42 -3.16 5.88 -10.68
CA ASP A 42 -3.83 7.17 -10.87
C ASP A 42 -5.36 7.03 -10.79
N ASP A 43 -5.95 5.96 -11.34
CA ASP A 43 -7.37 5.66 -11.21
C ASP A 43 -7.80 5.46 -9.75
N ARG A 44 -6.94 4.86 -8.91
CA ARG A 44 -7.20 4.70 -7.47
C ARG A 44 -7.42 6.03 -6.77
N VAL A 45 -6.73 7.09 -7.18
CA VAL A 45 -6.97 8.45 -6.65
C VAL A 45 -8.41 8.86 -6.91
N SER A 46 -8.91 8.61 -8.12
CA SER A 46 -10.30 8.92 -8.49
C SER A 46 -11.30 8.02 -7.77
N PHE A 47 -11.02 6.72 -7.63
CA PHE A 47 -11.88 5.82 -6.86
C PHE A 47 -12.08 6.33 -5.43
N VAL A 48 -10.99 6.64 -4.72
CA VAL A 48 -11.09 7.09 -3.33
C VAL A 48 -11.72 8.48 -3.20
N THR A 49 -11.36 9.43 -4.08
CA THR A 49 -11.77 10.83 -3.93
C THR A 49 -13.08 11.21 -4.62
N LYS A 50 -13.63 10.34 -5.48
CA LYS A 50 -14.87 10.62 -6.21
C LYS A 50 -15.93 9.52 -6.04
N VAL A 51 -15.53 8.25 -6.02
CA VAL A 51 -16.48 7.12 -5.97
C VAL A 51 -16.81 6.75 -4.53
N TRP A 52 -15.80 6.69 -3.66
CA TRP A 52 -15.99 6.32 -2.26
C TRP A 52 -16.45 7.48 -1.37
N VAL A 53 -16.30 8.73 -1.81
CA VAL A 53 -16.70 9.88 -0.99
C VAL A 53 -18.18 9.81 -0.66
N GLY A 54 -18.50 9.83 0.64
CA GLY A 54 -19.88 9.76 1.14
C GLY A 54 -20.48 8.36 1.20
N THR A 55 -19.77 7.32 0.74
CA THR A 55 -20.28 5.93 0.72
C THR A 55 -19.63 5.02 1.78
N TYR A 56 -18.72 5.56 2.59
CA TYR A 56 -18.15 4.86 3.74
C TYR A 56 -18.32 5.62 5.06
N GLN A 57 -18.42 4.88 6.16
CA GLN A 57 -18.32 5.46 7.50
C GLN A 57 -16.88 5.98 7.71
N PRO A 58 -16.65 7.24 8.09
CA PRO A 58 -15.31 7.77 8.28
C PRO A 58 -14.48 7.00 9.31
N TYR A 59 -13.17 6.95 9.06
CA TYR A 59 -12.18 6.48 10.02
C TYR A 59 -10.82 7.06 9.68
N ARG A 60 -9.96 7.11 10.69
CA ARG A 60 -8.57 7.54 10.56
C ARG A 60 -7.66 6.33 10.66
N THR A 61 -6.59 6.32 9.89
CA THR A 61 -5.53 5.32 9.99
C THR A 61 -4.26 5.93 10.59
N ARG A 62 -3.47 5.12 11.28
CA ARG A 62 -2.12 5.46 11.73
C ARG A 62 -1.20 4.29 11.44
N HIS A 63 -0.17 4.54 10.66
CA HIS A 63 0.76 3.52 10.17
C HIS A 63 2.03 3.58 11.02
N PHE A 64 2.43 2.45 11.57
CA PHE A 64 3.74 2.24 12.17
C PHE A 64 4.54 1.40 11.19
N ILE A 65 5.72 1.86 10.80
CA ILE A 65 6.54 1.22 9.78
C ILE A 65 7.96 1.10 10.33
N GLN A 66 8.56 -0.08 10.20
CA GLN A 66 9.93 -0.34 10.59
C GLN A 66 10.65 -1.06 9.45
N ARG A 67 11.77 -0.49 8.98
CA ARG A 67 12.63 -1.14 7.99
C ARG A 67 13.23 -2.41 8.58
N LEU A 68 13.06 -3.53 7.88
CA LEU A 68 13.60 -4.85 8.24
C LEU A 68 14.85 -5.16 7.42
N SER A 69 14.84 -4.87 6.12
CA SER A 69 15.98 -5.07 5.22
C SER A 69 16.06 -3.99 4.15
N CYS A 70 17.24 -3.79 3.58
CA CYS A 70 17.48 -2.92 2.44
C CYS A 70 18.69 -3.45 1.67
N GLU A 71 18.48 -3.81 0.41
CA GLU A 71 19.48 -4.41 -0.47
C GLU A 71 19.56 -3.65 -1.78
N ALA A 72 20.77 -3.44 -2.30
CA ALA A 72 20.96 -2.82 -3.60
C ALA A 72 20.44 -3.74 -4.72
N ALA A 73 19.67 -3.19 -5.65
CA ALA A 73 19.09 -3.88 -6.80
C ALA A 73 19.67 -3.40 -8.14
N GLY A 74 20.75 -2.60 -8.11
CA GLY A 74 21.40 -1.99 -9.27
C GLY A 74 20.62 -0.79 -9.83
N ASN A 75 21.27 0.00 -10.69
CA ASN A 75 20.68 1.20 -11.32
C ASN A 75 20.06 2.17 -10.31
N ASN A 76 20.73 2.41 -9.19
CA ASN A 76 20.24 3.27 -8.10
C ASN A 76 18.89 2.82 -7.49
N ARG A 77 18.58 1.51 -7.59
CA ARG A 77 17.40 0.89 -7.00
C ARG A 77 17.73 0.05 -5.79
N TYR A 78 16.74 -0.09 -4.91
CA TYR A 78 16.84 -0.82 -3.65
C TYR A 78 15.61 -1.69 -3.46
N ARG A 79 15.82 -2.95 -3.08
CA ARG A 79 14.76 -3.79 -2.52
C ARG A 79 14.70 -3.54 -1.03
N VAL A 80 13.53 -3.15 -0.55
CA VAL A 80 13.33 -2.80 0.86
C VAL A 80 12.17 -3.61 1.40
N THR A 81 12.39 -4.30 2.53
CA THR A 81 11.30 -4.89 3.30
C THR A 81 11.09 -4.08 4.56
N SER A 82 9.84 -3.70 4.83
CA SER A 82 9.47 -2.99 6.04
C SER A 82 8.24 -3.62 6.68
N GLY A 83 8.32 -3.97 7.95
CA GLY A 83 7.16 -4.39 8.72
C GLY A 83 6.23 -3.20 8.95
N PHE A 84 4.92 -3.44 8.94
CA PHE A 84 3.93 -2.42 9.23
C PHE A 84 2.84 -2.90 10.20
N THR A 85 2.26 -1.94 10.92
CA THR A 85 0.99 -2.10 11.63
C THR A 85 0.13 -0.87 11.35
N ILE A 86 -1.11 -1.11 10.96
CA ILE A 86 -2.08 -0.05 10.70
C ILE A 86 -3.09 -0.07 11.84
N MET A 87 -3.12 1.01 12.61
CA MET A 87 -4.17 1.26 13.60
C MET A 87 -5.30 2.01 12.91
N MET A 88 -6.54 1.74 13.32
CA MET A 88 -7.73 2.44 12.86
C MET A 88 -8.50 3.02 14.04
N SER A 89 -9.02 4.23 13.88
CA SER A 89 -9.93 4.86 14.84
C SER A 89 -11.19 5.28 14.10
N ALA A 90 -12.31 4.62 14.37
CA ALA A 90 -13.62 5.05 13.88
C ALA A 90 -14.00 6.40 14.51
N GLU A 91 -14.83 7.19 13.82
CA GLU A 91 -15.37 8.42 14.39
C GLU A 91 -16.18 8.11 15.65
N GLY A 92 -15.85 8.76 16.77
CA GLY A 92 -16.44 8.48 18.08
C GLY A 92 -16.10 7.11 18.69
N GLY A 93 -15.28 6.29 18.02
CA GLY A 93 -14.96 4.93 18.45
C GLY A 93 -13.58 4.77 19.11
N THR A 94 -13.30 3.56 19.56
CA THR A 94 -11.98 3.16 20.09
C THR A 94 -10.98 2.90 18.97
N THR A 95 -9.69 2.99 19.30
CA THR A 95 -8.62 2.61 18.37
C THR A 95 -8.38 1.10 18.44
N ALA A 96 -8.27 0.45 17.28
CA ALA A 96 -7.98 -0.97 17.16
C ALA A 96 -6.93 -1.21 16.05
N VAL A 97 -6.33 -2.40 16.03
CA VAL A 97 -5.48 -2.83 14.92
C VAL A 97 -6.37 -3.14 13.72
N LEU A 98 -6.13 -2.48 12.59
CA LEU A 98 -6.77 -2.83 11.32
C LEU A 98 -6.12 -4.08 10.75
N THR A 99 -4.79 -4.07 10.62
CA THR A 99 -3.97 -5.21 10.17
C THR A 99 -2.48 -4.95 10.40
N SER A 100 -1.66 -5.99 10.28
CA SER A 100 -0.21 -5.95 10.22
C SER A 100 0.29 -6.59 8.93
N GLY A 101 1.57 -6.47 8.66
CA GLY A 101 2.20 -7.16 7.55
C GLY A 101 3.56 -6.60 7.20
N GLU A 102 3.94 -6.76 5.94
CA GLU A 102 5.17 -6.19 5.39
C GLU A 102 4.94 -5.53 4.03
N TYR A 103 5.62 -4.42 3.81
CA TYR A 103 5.85 -3.91 2.47
C TYR A 103 7.09 -4.59 1.89
N ARG A 104 6.97 -5.08 0.66
CA ARG A 104 8.10 -5.48 -0.19
C ARG A 104 8.16 -4.48 -1.33
N ASP A 105 9.14 -3.60 -1.27
CA ASP A 105 9.25 -2.45 -2.16
C ASP A 105 10.45 -2.61 -3.10
N LEU A 106 10.28 -2.14 -4.35
CA LEU A 106 11.38 -1.74 -5.22
C LEU A 106 11.38 -0.21 -5.31
N ILE A 107 12.41 0.42 -4.77
CA ILE A 107 12.54 1.87 -4.69
C ILE A 107 13.66 2.31 -5.62
N GLU A 108 13.43 3.34 -6.43
CA GLU A 108 14.46 4.02 -7.21
C GLU A 108 14.77 5.38 -6.59
N ILE A 109 16.06 5.68 -6.47
CA ILE A 109 16.51 7.02 -6.10
C ILE A 109 16.74 7.81 -7.40
N GLN A 110 16.04 8.93 -7.54
CA GLN A 110 16.10 9.82 -8.69
C GLN A 110 16.57 11.19 -8.20
N GLY A 111 17.87 11.48 -8.33
CA GLY A 111 18.44 12.73 -7.79
C GLY A 111 18.23 12.86 -6.28
N ASP A 112 17.38 13.81 -5.88
CA ASP A 112 17.04 14.15 -4.49
C ASP A 112 15.77 13.48 -3.97
N HIS A 113 15.06 12.72 -4.79
CA HIS A 113 13.81 12.04 -4.43
C HIS A 113 13.93 10.52 -4.56
N ALA A 114 13.05 9.83 -3.83
CA ALA A 114 12.88 8.39 -3.89
C ALA A 114 11.45 8.08 -4.33
N VAL A 115 11.30 7.14 -5.26
CA VAL A 115 9.99 6.72 -5.79
C VAL A 115 9.84 5.21 -5.71
N PHE A 116 8.61 4.75 -5.48
CA PHE A 116 8.26 3.33 -5.60
C PHE A 116 8.11 2.97 -7.07
N CYS A 117 8.97 2.07 -7.55
CA CYS A 117 8.73 1.33 -8.80
C CYS A 117 7.70 0.23 -8.56
N GLU A 118 7.78 -0.43 -7.42
CA GLU A 118 6.82 -1.43 -6.98
C GLU A 118 6.63 -1.30 -5.47
N ARG A 119 5.39 -1.38 -5.00
CA ARG A 119 5.07 -1.60 -3.60
C ARG A 119 4.08 -2.73 -3.45
N ARG A 120 4.46 -3.76 -2.70
CA ARG A 120 3.59 -4.88 -2.35
C ARG A 120 3.34 -4.91 -0.86
N ALA A 121 2.17 -4.46 -0.43
CA ALA A 121 1.68 -4.59 0.93
C ALA A 121 1.09 -5.99 1.14
N VAL A 122 1.86 -6.86 1.81
CA VAL A 122 1.45 -8.22 2.16
C VAL A 122 0.94 -8.19 3.60
N TYR A 123 -0.37 -8.38 3.80
CA TYR A 123 -0.98 -8.25 5.12
C TYR A 123 -1.35 -9.60 5.74
N ASP A 124 -1.23 -9.69 7.06
CA ASP A 124 -1.33 -10.96 7.80
C ASP A 124 -2.76 -11.39 8.12
N ALA A 125 -3.70 -10.45 8.22
CA ALA A 125 -5.07 -10.76 8.61
C ALA A 125 -5.79 -11.61 7.54
N ASP A 126 -6.34 -12.76 7.91
CA ASP A 126 -7.20 -13.57 7.02
C ASP A 126 -8.53 -12.85 6.72
N VAL A 127 -9.06 -12.16 7.73
CA VAL A 127 -10.27 -11.35 7.65
C VAL A 127 -10.00 -10.00 8.27
N LEU A 128 -10.19 -8.94 7.48
CA LEU A 128 -10.06 -7.58 7.98
C LEU A 128 -11.28 -7.18 8.80
N PRO A 129 -11.11 -6.44 9.90
CA PRO A 129 -12.22 -6.05 10.78
C PRO A 129 -13.13 -4.99 10.14
N ARG A 130 -12.75 -4.44 8.97
CA ARG A 130 -13.50 -3.41 8.24
C ARG A 130 -13.14 -3.41 6.77
N TYR A 131 -14.03 -2.82 5.96
CA TYR A 131 -13.75 -2.48 4.57
C TYR A 131 -12.55 -1.52 4.47
N ILE A 132 -11.75 -1.71 3.41
CA ILE A 132 -10.57 -0.91 3.13
C ILE A 132 -10.88 0.09 2.04
N VAL A 133 -10.79 1.38 2.38
CA VAL A 133 -11.00 2.48 1.43
C VAL A 133 -9.65 3.02 0.96
N PHE A 134 -8.74 3.22 1.91
CA PHE A 134 -7.45 3.83 1.66
C PHE A 134 -6.39 2.76 1.39
N PRO A 135 -5.39 3.04 0.52
CA PRO A 135 -4.20 2.22 0.42
C PRO A 135 -3.56 2.00 1.79
N PHE A 136 -2.94 0.83 1.95
CA PHE A 136 -2.08 0.55 3.09
C PHE A 136 -0.79 1.34 2.97
#